data_AF-A0AAV7K6D6-F1
#
_entry.id   AF-A0AAV7K6D6-F1
#
_cell.length_a   1.000
_cell.length_b   1.000
_cell.length_c   1.000
_cell.angle_alpha   90.00
_cell.angle_beta   90.00
_cell.angle_gamma   90.00
#
_symmetry.space_group_name_H-M   'P 1'
#
loop_
_entity.id
_entity.type
_entity.pdbx_description
1 polymer ?
#
loop_
_entity_poly.entity_id
_entity_poly.type
_entity_poly.pdbx_seq_one_letter_code
_entity_poly.pdbx_strand_id
1 'polypeptide(L)'
;MKTFFKTMGKTNSAGFLHLVGKFPKLSEAKLKEGVFVGPQIRQVFRDPDFEKTLSKLEMSAWNSFKWVCENFWATRSRPTTGKEWKPCLTHASRWAVACR
;
A
#
# COMPACT_ATOMS: atom_id res chain seq x y z
N MET A 1 -12.84 11.75 0.10
CA MET A 1 -12.49 10.36 -0.27
C MET A 1 -12.69 9.45 0.93
N LYS A 2 -13.21 8.23 0.75
CA LYS A 2 -13.36 7.24 1.83
C LYS A 2 -12.08 6.38 1.87
N THR A 3 -11.49 6.19 3.04
CA THR A 3 -10.29 5.36 3.20
C THR A 3 -10.65 3.87 3.14
N PHE A 4 -9.70 3.02 2.70
CA PHE A 4 -9.86 1.56 2.63
C PHE A 4 -10.37 0.98 3.96
N PHE A 5 -9.70 1.32 5.06
CA PHE A 5 -10.04 0.88 6.41
C PHE A 5 -11.41 1.34 6.90
N LYS A 6 -11.87 2.53 6.51
CA LYS A 6 -13.22 3.01 6.84
C LYS A 6 -14.31 2.21 6.14
N THR A 7 -13.98 1.61 5.00
CA THR A 7 -14.90 0.74 4.27
C THR A 7 -14.95 -0.65 4.93
N MET A 8 -13.78 -1.19 5.31
CA MET A 8 -13.69 -2.46 6.06
C MET A 8 -14.34 -2.41 7.45
N GLY A 9 -14.16 -1.28 8.17
CA GLY A 9 -14.71 -1.11 9.52
C GLY A 9 -16.24 -0.97 9.55
N LYS A 10 -16.90 -0.73 8.41
CA LYS A 10 -18.37 -0.75 8.30
C LYS A 10 -18.91 -2.16 8.11
N THR A 11 -18.18 -2.99 7.40
CA THR A 11 -18.56 -4.37 7.10
C THR A 11 -18.07 -5.36 8.14
N ASN A 12 -17.30 -4.91 9.15
CA ASN A 12 -16.63 -5.75 10.14
C ASN A 12 -15.95 -6.96 9.48
N SER A 13 -15.24 -6.71 8.38
CA SER A 13 -14.67 -7.80 7.58
C SER A 13 -13.59 -8.57 8.36
N ALA A 14 -13.29 -9.78 7.90
CA ALA A 14 -12.28 -10.63 8.54
C ALA A 14 -10.92 -9.92 8.66
N GLY A 15 -10.53 -9.15 7.64
CA GLY A 15 -9.34 -8.31 7.71
C GLY A 15 -9.42 -7.22 8.79
N PHE A 16 -10.60 -6.65 9.04
CA PHE A 16 -10.77 -5.66 10.12
C PHE A 16 -10.59 -6.31 11.50
N LEU A 17 -11.19 -7.49 11.72
CA LEU A 17 -11.03 -8.25 12.96
C LEU A 17 -9.56 -8.63 13.19
N HIS A 18 -8.83 -9.01 12.13
CA HIS A 18 -7.39 -9.27 12.20
C HIS A 18 -6.60 -8.04 12.64
N LEU A 19 -6.94 -6.84 12.14
CA LEU A 19 -6.30 -5.59 12.55
C LEU A 19 -6.59 -5.22 14.01
N VAL A 20 -7.83 -5.45 14.48
CA VAL A 20 -8.21 -5.24 15.90
C VAL A 20 -7.36 -6.15 16.80
N GLY A 21 -7.20 -7.42 16.44
CA GLY A 21 -6.35 -8.36 17.18
C GLY A 21 -4.87 -8.00 17.14
N LYS A 22 -4.38 -7.51 16.00
CA LYS A 22 -2.96 -7.14 15.81
C LYS A 22 -2.57 -5.86 16.54
N PHE A 23 -3.51 -4.92 16.68
CA PHE A 23 -3.30 -3.64 17.35
C PHE A 23 -4.25 -3.45 18.53
N PRO A 24 -4.09 -4.21 19.63
CA PRO A 24 -4.95 -4.07 20.81
C PRO A 24 -4.82 -2.69 21.48
N LYS A 25 -3.73 -1.96 21.19
CA LYS A 25 -3.51 -0.59 21.67
C LYS A 25 -4.28 0.48 20.88
N LEU A 26 -4.81 0.13 19.70
CA LEU A 26 -5.64 1.04 18.91
C LEU A 26 -7.12 0.77 19.24
N SER A 27 -7.87 1.84 19.47
CA SER A 27 -9.32 1.71 19.59
C SER A 27 -9.92 1.39 18.22
N GLU A 28 -11.01 0.61 18.22
CA GLU A 28 -11.77 0.32 17.00
C GLU A 28 -12.19 1.58 16.25
N ALA A 29 -12.48 2.66 16.98
CA ALA A 29 -12.83 3.95 16.39
C ALA A 29 -11.69 4.49 15.50
N LYS A 30 -10.44 4.43 15.96
CA LYS A 30 -9.27 4.85 15.15
C LYS A 30 -9.04 3.95 13.95
N LEU A 31 -9.27 2.64 14.09
CA LEU A 31 -9.21 1.69 12.98
C LEU A 31 -10.32 1.96 11.95
N LYS A 32 -11.55 2.24 12.39
CA LYS A 32 -12.70 2.60 11.54
C LYS A 32 -12.52 3.94 10.85
N GLU A 33 -11.81 4.88 11.45
CA GLU A 33 -11.44 6.14 10.80
C GLU A 33 -10.24 5.97 9.84
N GLY A 34 -9.50 4.87 9.97
CA GLY A 34 -8.29 4.62 9.20
C GLY A 34 -7.12 5.49 9.65
N VAL A 35 -7.12 5.90 10.91
CA VAL A 35 -6.06 6.70 11.52
C VAL A 35 -4.94 5.77 11.96
N PHE A 36 -4.01 5.52 11.04
CA PHE A 36 -2.79 4.77 11.31
C PHE A 36 -1.58 5.69 11.28
N VAL A 37 -0.61 5.46 12.17
CA VAL A 37 0.72 6.06 12.04
C VAL A 37 1.57 5.25 11.07
N GLY A 38 2.49 5.90 10.35
CA GLY A 38 3.34 5.26 9.33
C GLY A 38 3.98 3.92 9.74
N PRO A 39 4.51 3.76 10.97
CA PRO A 39 5.03 2.47 11.45
C PRO A 39 3.99 1.36 11.50
N GLN A 40 2.73 1.66 11.85
CA GLN A 40 1.66 0.67 11.91
C GLN A 40 1.27 0.20 10.50
N ILE A 41 1.19 1.12 9.54
CA ILE A 41 0.90 0.77 8.14
C ILE A 41 2.02 -0.15 7.60
N ARG A 42 3.29 0.14 7.92
CA ARG A 42 4.41 -0.73 7.56
C ARG A 42 4.32 -2.12 8.19
N GLN A 43 3.81 -2.22 9.42
CA GLN A 43 3.59 -3.52 10.07
C GLN A 43 2.48 -4.32 9.39
N VAL A 44 1.41 -3.66 8.93
CA VAL A 44 0.34 -4.32 8.15
C VAL A 44 0.85 -4.79 6.79
N PHE A 45 1.68 -4.00 6.09
CA PHE A 45 2.28 -4.44 4.82
C PHE A 45 3.22 -5.63 4.95
N ARG A 46 3.86 -5.81 6.11
CA ARG A 46 4.74 -6.95 6.39
C ARG A 46 3.99 -8.19 6.86
N ASP A 47 2.68 -8.12 7.01
CA ASP A 47 1.87 -9.21 7.53
C ASP A 47 1.24 -10.02 6.39
N PRO A 48 1.82 -11.17 6.00
CA PRO A 48 1.25 -11.99 4.93
C PRO A 48 -0.09 -12.60 5.32
N ASP A 49 -0.36 -12.76 6.62
CA ASP A 49 -1.62 -13.36 7.09
C ASP A 49 -2.78 -12.37 6.97
N PHE A 50 -2.49 -11.07 7.03
CA PHE A 50 -3.49 -10.05 6.71
C PHE A 50 -3.98 -10.19 5.27
N GLU A 51 -3.09 -10.35 4.30
CA GLU A 51 -3.47 -10.50 2.89
C GLU A 51 -4.32 -11.76 2.65
N LYS A 52 -3.98 -12.88 3.28
CA LYS A 52 -4.76 -14.13 3.19
C LYS A 52 -6.18 -13.99 3.77
N THR A 53 -6.36 -13.06 4.71
CA THR A 53 -7.64 -12.85 5.39
C THR A 53 -8.58 -11.93 4.58
N LEU A 54 -8.08 -11.23 3.56
CA LEU A 54 -8.86 -10.34 2.72
C LEU A 54 -9.67 -11.09 1.67
N SER A 55 -10.91 -10.65 1.44
CA SER A 55 -11.72 -11.10 0.30
C SER A 55 -11.16 -10.59 -1.03
N LYS A 56 -11.61 -11.15 -2.17
CA LYS A 56 -11.15 -10.73 -3.51
C LYS A 56 -11.34 -9.23 -3.77
N LEU A 57 -12.47 -8.65 -3.32
CA LEU A 57 -12.77 -7.23 -3.48
C LEU A 57 -11.84 -6.37 -2.62
N GLU A 58 -11.62 -6.80 -1.38
CA GLU A 58 -10.74 -6.10 -0.44
C GLU A 58 -9.28 -6.19 -0.86
N MET A 59 -8.85 -7.32 -1.43
CA MET A 59 -7.51 -7.50 -1.98
C MET A 59 -7.23 -6.51 -3.11
N SER A 60 -8.20 -6.26 -4.00
CA SER A 60 -8.07 -5.26 -5.07
C SER A 60 -7.90 -3.84 -4.51
N ALA A 61 -8.70 -3.50 -3.49
CA ALA A 61 -8.59 -2.21 -2.81
C ALA A 61 -7.29 -2.11 -1.98
N TRP A 62 -6.82 -3.22 -1.39
CA TRP A 62 -5.55 -3.31 -0.68
C TRP A 62 -4.36 -3.07 -1.61
N ASN A 63 -4.33 -3.73 -2.77
CA ASN A 63 -3.29 -3.51 -3.79
C ASN A 63 -3.24 -2.04 -4.26
N SER A 64 -4.41 -1.44 -4.48
CA SER A 64 -4.52 -0.01 -4.80
C SER A 64 -3.96 0.86 -3.66
N PHE A 65 -4.23 0.50 -2.41
CA PHE A 65 -3.69 1.18 -1.24
C PHE A 65 -2.17 1.01 -1.09
N LYS A 66 -1.61 -0.19 -1.35
CA LYS A 66 -0.15 -0.41 -1.34
C LYS A 66 0.51 0.50 -2.36
N TRP A 67 -0.02 0.54 -3.58
CA TRP A 67 0.52 1.38 -4.66
C TRP A 67 0.55 2.86 -4.28
N VAL A 68 -0.53 3.38 -3.68
CA VAL A 68 -0.55 4.77 -3.19
C VAL A 68 0.50 4.99 -2.09
N CYS A 69 0.61 4.06 -1.14
CA CYS A 69 1.56 4.18 -0.03
C CYS A 69 3.02 4.07 -0.50
N GLU A 70 3.33 3.16 -1.41
CA GLU A 70 4.64 3.00 -2.04
C GLU A 70 5.04 4.29 -2.75
N ASN A 71 4.16 4.89 -3.55
CA ASN A 71 4.44 6.16 -4.22
C ASN A 71 4.56 7.35 -3.25
N PHE A 72 3.77 7.37 -2.18
CA PHE A 72 3.82 8.42 -1.15
C PHE A 72 5.06 8.31 -0.24
N TRP A 73 5.61 7.11 -0.07
CA TRP A 73 6.81 6.89 0.74
C TRP A 73 8.08 6.95 -0.10
N ALA A 74 8.05 6.47 -1.35
CA ALA A 74 9.17 6.56 -2.30
C ALA A 74 9.51 8.02 -2.67
N THR A 75 8.58 8.96 -2.49
CA THR A 75 8.85 10.40 -2.68
C THR A 75 9.72 10.99 -1.56
N ARG A 76 9.73 10.39 -0.36
CA ARG A 76 10.57 10.82 0.78
C ARG A 76 11.97 10.19 0.80
N SER A 77 12.18 9.19 -0.05
CA SER A 77 13.45 8.45 -0.18
C SER A 77 13.93 8.40 -1.63
N ARG A 78 13.74 9.47 -2.41
CA ARG A 78 14.52 9.67 -3.65
C ARG A 78 15.92 10.18 -3.29
N PRO A 79 17.00 9.39 -3.40
CA PRO A 79 18.08 9.84 -4.24
C PRO A 79 17.57 9.80 -5.68
N THR A 80 17.69 10.90 -6.38
CA THR A 80 17.44 10.98 -7.82
C THR A 80 18.44 10.10 -8.57
N THR A 81 18.24 8.78 -8.65
CA THR A 81 18.92 7.93 -9.66
C THR A 81 18.39 6.49 -9.64
N GLY A 82 18.02 6.00 -10.83
CA GLY A 82 17.94 4.58 -11.19
C GLY A 82 16.53 4.00 -11.24
N LYS A 83 15.83 3.77 -12.36
CA LYS A 83 16.26 3.49 -13.74
C LYS A 83 17.42 2.51 -13.75
N GLU A 84 17.13 1.22 -13.63
CA GLU A 84 18.12 0.23 -14.04
C GLU A 84 18.39 0.45 -15.54
N TRP A 85 19.58 0.98 -15.81
CA TRP A 85 20.09 1.23 -17.14
C TRP A 85 20.53 -0.11 -17.73
N LYS A 86 19.79 -0.61 -18.73
CA LYS A 86 20.34 -1.63 -19.63
C LYS A 86 21.18 -0.92 -20.71
N PRO A 87 22.41 -1.37 -20.99
CA PRO A 87 23.23 -0.76 -22.02
C PRO A 87 22.71 -1.19 -23.39
N CYS A 88 22.03 -0.30 -24.11
CA CYS A 88 21.94 -0.40 -25.56
C CYS A 88 23.16 0.32 -26.13
N LEU A 89 24.19 -0.47 -26.45
CA LEU A 89 25.24 -0.10 -27.37
C LEU A 89 24.60 0.24 -28.72
N THR A 90 24.38 1.52 -29.00
CA THR A 90 24.73 2.23 -30.25
C THR A 90 23.95 3.54 -30.39
N HIS A 91 24.72 4.63 -30.45
CA HIS A 91 24.41 5.94 -31.01
C HIS A 91 23.19 6.75 -30.51
N ALA A 92 23.55 7.68 -29.62
CA ALA A 92 23.09 9.06 -29.48
C ALA A 92 21.99 9.59 -30.40
N SER A 93 21.07 10.34 -29.76
CA SER A 93 20.29 11.46 -30.34
C SER A 93 18.87 11.16 -30.84
N ARG A 94 18.02 10.50 -30.03
CA ARG A 94 16.56 10.73 -29.94
C ARG A 94 15.94 9.68 -29.01
N TRP A 95 15.15 10.10 -28.01
CA TRP A 95 14.38 9.16 -27.18
C TRP A 95 12.89 9.43 -27.36
N ALA A 96 12.22 8.49 -28.05
CA ALA A 96 10.77 8.41 -28.17
C ALA A 96 10.18 7.63 -26.97
N VAL A 97 8.91 7.90 -26.66
CA VAL A 97 8.11 7.13 -25.70
C VAL A 97 7.69 5.82 -26.36
N ALA A 98 8.24 4.70 -25.91
CA ALA A 98 7.69 3.39 -26.24
C ALA A 98 6.73 2.98 -25.11
N CYS A 99 5.44 3.25 -25.31
CA CYS A 99 4.40 2.47 -24.63
C CYS A 99 4.54 1.02 -25.06
N ARG A 100 4.48 0.11 -24.08
CA ARG A 100 4.07 -1.26 -24.34
C ARG A 100 2.99 -1.60 -23.34
#